data_AF-A0A6I6DFB6-F1
#
_entry.id   AF-A0A6I6DFB6-F1
#
_cell.length_a   1.000
_cell.length_b   1.000
_cell.length_c   1.000
_cell.angle_alpha   90.00
_cell.angle_beta   90.00
_cell.angle_gamma   90.00
#
_symmetry.space_group_name_H-M   'P 1'
#
loop_
_entity.id
_entity.type
_entity.pdbx_description
1 polymer ?
#
loop_
_entity_poly.entity_id
_entity_poly.type
_entity_poly.pdbx_seq_one_letter_code
_entity_poly.pdbx_strand_id
1 'polypeptide(L)'
;MTYNAKKSNGPLLGLITGFIVFSFIIWGINFSLDDTATMLKILLYIPAFLFMGMFIFIIISAFSLKYQLTNESLIINIGIKKIELKFEDINEIVHIKGKSNLFSIMGVSWTGVIIGIYIIKGIGSAKMFGTNYEEEIIYLKTNAGLYGITPEDFDLVNKLAEKTSRTIQIINMDDIPIEEKGKSINEDSFYKILYNVNLAFLITFASYLAVFFPLTPDAPNIIILLLVLAIALFFFNIGNAGRLYQFSQQGSYFMLIISIVVTGIFLILSFAELTL
;
A
#
# COMPACT_ATOMS: atom_id res chain seq x y z
N MET A 1 5.05 1.72 -29.77
CA MET A 1 5.93 2.63 -29.01
C MET A 1 5.74 2.38 -27.53
N THR A 2 6.82 2.35 -26.73
CA THR A 2 6.75 1.97 -25.31
C THR A 2 7.18 3.14 -24.43
N TYR A 3 6.44 3.36 -23.35
CA TYR A 3 6.63 4.43 -22.38
C TYR A 3 6.72 3.82 -20.99
N ASN A 4 7.55 4.43 -20.14
CA ASN A 4 7.67 4.02 -18.76
C ASN A 4 6.60 4.71 -17.91
N ALA A 5 6.26 4.09 -16.78
CA ALA A 5 5.57 4.79 -15.72
C ALA A 5 6.51 5.78 -15.03
N LYS A 6 5.95 6.85 -14.46
CA LYS A 6 6.68 7.96 -13.84
C LYS A 6 7.64 7.42 -12.77
N LYS A 7 8.90 7.82 -12.85
CA LYS A 7 9.95 7.28 -11.97
C LYS A 7 9.62 7.49 -10.51
N SER A 8 9.95 6.47 -9.72
CA SER A 8 9.60 6.40 -8.31
C SER A 8 10.54 5.41 -7.61
N ASN A 9 10.97 5.77 -6.40
CA ASN A 9 11.71 4.86 -5.53
C ASN A 9 10.80 3.90 -4.76
N GLY A 10 9.47 4.04 -4.92
CA GLY A 10 8.45 3.24 -4.24
C GLY A 10 8.64 1.73 -4.38
N PRO A 11 8.86 1.17 -5.58
CA PRO A 11 9.10 -0.26 -5.74
C PRO A 11 10.35 -0.75 -4.99
N LEU A 12 11.44 0.05 -5.00
CA LEU A 12 12.69 -0.29 -4.31
C LEU A 12 12.54 -0.23 -2.79
N LEU A 13 11.92 0.83 -2.28
CA LEU A 13 11.61 0.96 -0.85
C LEU A 13 10.70 -0.17 -0.37
N GLY A 14 9.70 -0.52 -1.18
CA GLY A 14 8.84 -1.68 -0.95
C GLY A 14 9.66 -2.97 -0.87
N LEU A 15 10.52 -3.24 -1.86
CA LEU A 15 11.37 -4.44 -1.88
C LEU A 15 12.24 -4.55 -0.60
N ILE A 16 12.93 -3.49 -0.22
CA ILE A 16 13.79 -3.46 0.98
C ILE A 16 12.96 -3.70 2.24
N THR A 17 11.85 -2.97 2.40
CA THR A 17 10.98 -3.06 3.58
C THR A 17 10.36 -4.47 3.69
N GLY A 18 9.84 -4.99 2.57
CA GLY A 18 9.26 -6.31 2.51
C GLY A 18 10.27 -7.40 2.82
N PHE A 19 11.49 -7.32 2.28
CA PHE A 19 12.56 -8.26 2.60
C PHE A 19 12.85 -8.26 4.11
N ILE A 20 13.07 -7.10 4.71
CA ILE A 20 13.35 -6.98 6.16
C ILE A 20 12.20 -7.57 6.98
N VAL A 21 10.96 -7.17 6.69
CA VAL A 21 9.78 -7.58 7.47
C VAL A 21 9.50 -9.07 7.32
N PHE A 22 9.44 -9.61 6.09
CA PHE A 22 9.14 -11.04 5.90
C PHE A 22 10.27 -11.93 6.40
N SER A 23 11.54 -11.55 6.20
CA SER A 23 12.67 -12.29 6.77
C SER A 23 12.60 -12.31 8.30
N PHE A 24 12.30 -11.18 8.93
CA PHE A 24 12.15 -11.11 10.38
C PHE A 24 10.97 -11.94 10.89
N ILE A 25 9.81 -11.88 10.22
CA ILE A 25 8.63 -12.68 10.61
C ILE A 25 8.94 -14.18 10.51
N ILE A 26 9.52 -14.63 9.40
CA ILE A 26 9.83 -16.06 9.18
C ILE A 26 10.86 -16.53 10.20
N TRP A 27 11.94 -15.77 10.38
CA TRP A 27 12.96 -16.08 11.38
C TRP A 27 12.38 -16.08 12.80
N GLY A 28 11.59 -15.07 13.14
CA GLY A 28 11.03 -14.90 14.48
C GLY A 28 10.04 -16.01 14.84
N ILE A 29 9.20 -16.46 13.90
CA ILE A 29 8.33 -17.64 14.12
C ILE A 29 9.18 -18.87 14.43
N ASN A 30 10.23 -19.10 13.64
CA ASN A 30 11.10 -20.27 13.84
C ASN A 30 11.89 -20.21 15.16
N PHE A 31 12.40 -19.04 15.51
CA PHE A 31 13.20 -18.82 16.71
C PHE A 31 12.36 -18.93 17.98
N SER A 32 11.12 -18.44 17.92
CA SER A 32 10.26 -18.33 19.11
C SER A 32 9.53 -19.61 19.49
N LEU A 33 9.29 -20.49 18.52
CA LEU A 33 8.51 -21.71 18.70
C LEU A 33 9.40 -22.94 18.58
N ASP A 34 9.28 -23.85 19.54
CA ASP A 34 9.97 -25.13 19.51
C ASP A 34 9.32 -26.10 18.48
N ASP A 35 9.88 -27.31 18.36
CA ASP A 35 9.36 -28.31 17.42
C ASP A 35 8.05 -28.96 17.90
N THR A 36 7.72 -28.83 19.19
CA THR A 36 6.46 -29.32 19.73
C THR A 36 5.28 -28.44 19.33
N ALA A 37 5.51 -27.15 19.10
CA ALA A 37 4.54 -26.17 18.62
C ALA A 37 4.31 -26.20 17.09
N THR A 38 4.43 -27.37 16.45
CA THR A 38 4.28 -27.53 14.98
C THR A 38 2.97 -26.95 14.45
N MET A 39 1.85 -27.18 15.14
CA MET A 39 0.53 -26.67 14.71
C MET A 39 0.49 -25.14 14.70
N LEU A 40 1.07 -24.48 15.70
CA LEU A 40 1.13 -23.03 15.79
C LEU A 40 2.07 -22.44 14.73
N LYS A 41 3.22 -23.08 14.47
CA LYS A 41 4.12 -22.70 13.36
C LYS A 41 3.37 -22.70 12.03
N ILE A 42 2.63 -23.77 11.72
CA ILE A 42 1.84 -23.87 10.49
C ILE A 42 0.79 -22.75 10.43
N LEU A 43 0.07 -22.50 11.53
CA LEU A 43 -0.96 -21.47 11.60
C LEU A 43 -0.40 -20.06 11.31
N LEU A 44 0.84 -19.78 11.71
CA LEU A 44 1.49 -18.49 11.47
C LEU A 44 2.18 -18.40 10.10
N TYR A 45 2.78 -19.50 9.63
CA TYR A 45 3.46 -19.53 8.33
C TYR A 45 2.50 -19.43 7.15
N ILE A 46 1.33 -20.09 7.20
CA ILE A 46 0.34 -20.02 6.11
C ILE A 46 0.02 -18.57 5.73
N PRO A 47 -0.45 -17.71 6.64
CA PRO A 47 -0.72 -16.32 6.30
C PRO A 47 0.56 -15.56 5.94
N ALA A 48 1.68 -15.78 6.64
CA ALA A 48 2.94 -15.10 6.34
C ALA A 48 3.41 -15.33 4.88
N PHE A 49 3.42 -16.58 4.42
CA PHE A 49 3.79 -16.91 3.04
C PHE A 49 2.74 -16.47 2.02
N LEU A 50 1.45 -16.52 2.37
CA LEU A 50 0.39 -16.00 1.51
C LEU A 50 0.56 -14.50 1.26
N PHE A 51 0.76 -13.72 2.32
CA PHE A 51 1.01 -12.28 2.23
C PHE A 51 2.33 -11.97 1.51
N MET A 52 3.39 -12.76 1.75
CA MET A 52 4.66 -12.64 1.03
C MET A 52 4.49 -12.87 -0.47
N GLY A 53 3.75 -13.91 -0.89
CA GLY A 53 3.48 -14.19 -2.29
C GLY A 53 2.71 -13.06 -2.99
N MET A 54 1.67 -12.54 -2.33
CA MET A 54 0.95 -11.35 -2.82
C MET A 54 1.86 -10.13 -2.93
N PHE A 55 2.72 -9.91 -1.93
CA PHE A 55 3.67 -8.80 -1.91
C PHE A 55 4.68 -8.89 -3.06
N ILE A 56 5.29 -10.06 -3.29
CA ILE A 56 6.21 -10.32 -4.40
C ILE A 56 5.52 -10.03 -5.74
N PHE A 57 4.28 -10.50 -5.91
CA PHE A 57 3.51 -10.22 -7.12
C PHE A 57 3.34 -8.72 -7.37
N ILE A 58 3.05 -7.94 -6.32
CA ILE A 58 2.90 -6.47 -6.43
C ILE A 58 4.23 -5.81 -6.77
N ILE A 59 5.34 -6.23 -6.15
CA ILE A 59 6.67 -5.70 -6.44
C ILE A 59 7.07 -5.96 -7.89
N ILE A 60 6.91 -7.20 -8.38
CA ILE A 60 7.16 -7.55 -9.79
C ILE A 60 6.29 -6.68 -10.70
N SER A 61 5.00 -6.53 -10.34
CA SER A 61 4.05 -5.70 -11.09
C SER A 61 4.47 -4.24 -11.16
N ALA A 62 4.99 -3.68 -10.07
CA ALA A 62 5.43 -2.29 -10.01
C ALA A 62 6.70 -2.04 -10.84
N PHE A 63 7.70 -2.94 -10.80
CA PHE A 63 8.94 -2.80 -11.58
C PHE A 63 8.75 -3.00 -13.09
N SER A 64 7.73 -3.78 -13.48
CA SER A 64 7.44 -4.08 -14.89
C SER A 64 6.42 -3.15 -15.52
N LEU A 65 5.86 -2.20 -14.75
CA LEU A 65 4.80 -1.31 -15.20
C LEU A 65 5.27 -0.45 -16.37
N LYS A 66 4.69 -0.70 -17.54
CA LYS A 66 4.98 0.03 -18.79
C LYS A 66 3.72 0.20 -19.62
N TYR A 67 3.67 1.28 -20.38
CA TYR A 67 2.57 1.59 -21.28
C TYR A 67 3.05 1.46 -22.72
N GLN A 68 2.34 0.68 -23.53
CA GLN A 68 2.71 0.45 -24.92
C GLN A 68 1.57 0.89 -25.83
N LEU A 69 1.86 1.87 -26.69
CA LEU A 69 0.98 2.26 -27.79
C LEU A 69 1.21 1.35 -28.99
N THR A 70 0.15 0.70 -29.44
CA THR A 70 0.09 -0.05 -30.70
C THR A 70 -0.60 0.80 -31.78
N ASN A 71 -0.99 0.18 -32.89
CA ASN A 71 -1.75 0.86 -33.93
C ASN A 71 -3.21 1.10 -33.52
N GLU A 72 -3.78 0.21 -32.69
CA GLU A 72 -5.21 0.18 -32.37
C GLU A 72 -5.51 0.24 -30.87
N SER A 73 -4.50 0.05 -30.02
CA SER A 73 -4.68 -0.09 -28.59
C SER A 73 -3.55 0.50 -27.74
N LEU A 74 -3.91 0.83 -26.51
CA LEU A 74 -2.99 1.05 -25.40
C LEU A 74 -2.90 -0.24 -24.58
N ILE A 75 -1.70 -0.78 -24.46
CA ILE A 75 -1.42 -1.96 -23.64
C ILE A 75 -0.73 -1.49 -22.35
N ILE A 76 -1.36 -1.75 -21.21
CA ILE A 76 -0.75 -1.59 -19.89
C ILE A 76 -0.12 -2.93 -19.52
N ASN A 77 1.22 -2.98 -19.50
CA ASN A 77 1.97 -4.14 -19.08
C ASN A 77 2.18 -4.05 -17.57
N ILE A 78 1.71 -5.06 -16.82
CA ILE A 78 1.82 -5.10 -15.35
C ILE A 78 2.11 -6.53 -14.89
N GLY A 79 3.35 -6.74 -14.44
CA GLY A 79 3.85 -8.05 -14.05
C GLY A 79 3.78 -9.01 -15.23
N ILE A 80 3.07 -10.11 -15.02
CA ILE A 80 2.78 -11.12 -16.06
C ILE A 80 1.48 -10.83 -16.81
N LYS A 81 0.70 -9.81 -16.41
CA LYS A 81 -0.58 -9.47 -17.02
C LYS A 81 -0.41 -8.33 -18.03
N LYS A 82 -1.23 -8.37 -19.08
CA LYS A 82 -1.38 -7.28 -20.04
C LYS A 82 -2.85 -6.88 -20.06
N ILE A 83 -3.10 -5.59 -19.98
CA ILE A 83 -4.44 -5.02 -20.08
C ILE A 83 -4.47 -4.23 -21.38
N GLU A 84 -5.33 -4.63 -22.30
CA GLU A 84 -5.49 -3.97 -23.58
C GLU A 84 -6.71 -3.04 -23.55
N LEU A 85 -6.51 -1.78 -23.93
CA LEU A 85 -7.53 -0.76 -24.09
C LEU A 85 -7.55 -0.34 -25.56
N LYS A 86 -8.56 -0.78 -26.31
CA LYS A 86 -8.72 -0.37 -27.71
C LYS A 86 -9.06 1.11 -27.80
N PHE A 87 -8.54 1.81 -28.80
CA PHE A 87 -8.79 3.23 -28.98
C PHE A 87 -10.27 3.55 -29.21
N GLU A 88 -10.99 2.67 -29.90
CA GLU A 88 -12.44 2.76 -30.11
C GLU A 88 -13.23 2.75 -28.80
N ASP A 89 -12.71 2.11 -27.75
CA ASP A 89 -13.36 2.04 -26.45
C ASP A 89 -13.06 3.27 -25.58
N ILE A 90 -12.09 4.12 -25.96
CA ILE A 90 -11.70 5.30 -25.18
C ILE A 90 -12.61 6.48 -25.56
N ASN A 91 -13.47 6.83 -24.61
CA ASN A 91 -14.47 7.88 -24.78
C ASN A 91 -13.92 9.25 -24.38
N GLU A 92 -13.18 9.31 -23.27
CA GLU A 92 -12.65 10.56 -22.73
C GLU A 92 -11.23 10.34 -22.18
N ILE A 93 -10.38 11.37 -22.34
CA ILE A 93 -9.07 11.45 -21.72
C ILE A 93 -9.08 12.62 -20.75
N VAL A 94 -8.85 12.35 -19.47
CA VAL A 94 -8.91 13.35 -18.41
C VAL A 94 -7.56 13.40 -17.70
N HIS A 95 -6.91 14.56 -17.77
CA HIS A 95 -5.71 14.87 -17.02
C HIS A 95 -6.11 15.47 -15.67
N ILE A 96 -5.91 14.70 -14.61
CA ILE A 96 -6.15 15.12 -13.24
C ILE A 96 -4.87 15.65 -12.64
N LYS A 97 -4.95 16.91 -12.19
CA LYS A 97 -3.88 17.63 -11.50
C LYS A 97 -4.26 17.89 -10.04
N GLY A 98 -3.25 18.08 -9.21
CA GLY A 98 -3.44 18.41 -7.79
C GLY A 98 -3.63 17.16 -6.93
N LYS A 99 -3.76 17.37 -5.61
CA LYS A 99 -3.77 16.27 -4.65
C LYS A 99 -5.09 15.51 -4.70
N SER A 100 -5.04 14.28 -5.19
CA SER A 100 -6.22 13.41 -5.26
C SER A 100 -6.50 12.71 -3.92
N ASN A 101 -7.75 12.74 -3.45
CA ASN A 101 -8.18 11.93 -2.31
C ASN A 101 -8.60 10.54 -2.82
N LEU A 102 -7.65 9.62 -2.78
CA LEU A 102 -7.78 8.26 -3.28
C LEU A 102 -7.96 7.28 -2.12
N PHE A 103 -8.85 6.32 -2.29
CA PHE A 103 -8.91 5.18 -1.38
C PHE A 103 -9.17 3.86 -2.08
N SER A 104 -8.56 2.82 -1.54
CA SER A 104 -8.61 1.49 -2.13
C SER A 104 -9.93 0.79 -1.82
N ILE A 105 -10.64 0.34 -2.84
CA ILE A 105 -11.65 -0.72 -2.70
C ILE A 105 -10.92 -2.07 -2.62
N MET A 106 -10.07 -2.30 -3.62
CA MET A 106 -9.27 -3.51 -3.74
C MET A 106 -7.98 -3.16 -4.46
N GLY A 107 -6.88 -3.12 -3.74
CA GLY A 107 -5.60 -2.76 -4.33
C GLY A 107 -4.56 -2.52 -3.27
N VAL A 108 -3.37 -2.20 -3.74
CA VAL A 108 -2.24 -1.87 -2.88
C VAL A 108 -1.62 -0.57 -3.36
N SER A 109 -1.32 0.29 -2.40
CA SER A 109 -0.64 1.55 -2.61
C SER A 109 0.29 1.83 -1.44
N TRP A 110 1.43 2.41 -1.79
CA TRP A 110 2.34 3.07 -0.87
C TRP A 110 3.03 4.18 -1.67
N THR A 111 3.87 4.97 -1.03
CA THR A 111 4.56 6.08 -1.69
C THR A 111 5.23 5.59 -2.97
N GLY A 112 4.72 6.07 -4.10
CA GLY A 112 5.29 5.77 -5.40
C GLY A 112 4.83 4.49 -6.10
N VAL A 113 3.80 3.78 -5.62
CA VAL A 113 3.14 2.65 -6.32
C VAL A 113 1.63 2.68 -6.07
N ILE A 114 0.81 2.49 -7.10
CA ILE A 114 -0.63 2.26 -6.99
C ILE A 114 -1.10 1.22 -8.01
N ILE A 115 -1.68 0.13 -7.51
CA ILE A 115 -2.21 -0.95 -8.34
C ILE A 115 -3.55 -1.41 -7.75
N GLY A 116 -4.60 -1.43 -8.56
CA GLY A 116 -5.91 -2.00 -8.20
C GLY A 116 -7.07 -1.03 -8.44
N ILE A 117 -8.18 -1.24 -7.75
CA ILE A 117 -9.40 -0.46 -7.86
C ILE A 117 -9.45 0.55 -6.73
N TYR A 118 -9.51 1.83 -7.10
CA TYR A 118 -9.55 2.95 -6.19
C TYR A 118 -10.75 3.83 -6.48
N ILE A 119 -11.32 4.43 -5.45
CA ILE A 119 -12.26 5.54 -5.59
C ILE A 119 -11.49 6.83 -5.43
N ILE A 120 -11.69 7.72 -6.39
CA ILE A 120 -11.29 9.12 -6.31
C ILE A 120 -12.52 9.90 -5.87
N LYS A 121 -12.48 10.47 -4.68
CA LYS A 121 -13.59 11.29 -4.18
C LYS A 121 -13.83 12.48 -5.12
N GLY A 122 -15.10 12.75 -5.42
CA GLY A 122 -15.52 13.76 -6.40
C GLY A 122 -15.52 13.32 -7.87
N ILE A 123 -15.02 12.12 -8.19
CA ILE A 123 -14.90 11.66 -9.60
C ILE A 123 -15.51 10.28 -9.82
N GLY A 124 -15.11 9.28 -9.04
CA GLY A 124 -15.62 7.91 -9.17
C GLY A 124 -14.54 6.84 -8.99
N SER A 125 -14.88 5.60 -9.35
CA SER A 125 -13.97 4.46 -9.22
C SER A 125 -13.16 4.22 -10.49
N ALA A 126 -11.85 3.97 -10.35
CA ALA A 126 -10.96 3.66 -11.45
C ALA A 126 -10.01 2.50 -11.12
N LYS A 127 -9.63 1.75 -12.16
CA LYS A 127 -8.55 0.78 -12.14
C LYS A 127 -7.22 1.53 -12.33
N MET A 128 -6.47 1.65 -11.25
CA MET A 128 -5.22 2.38 -11.16
C MET A 128 -4.03 1.47 -11.47
N PHE A 129 -3.16 1.95 -12.35
CA PHE A 129 -1.90 1.31 -12.72
C PHE A 129 -0.82 2.39 -12.85
N GLY A 130 -0.16 2.71 -11.75
CA GLY A 130 0.75 3.84 -11.71
C GLY A 130 1.88 3.74 -10.70
N THR A 131 2.88 4.57 -10.93
CA THR A 131 3.97 4.91 -10.03
C THR A 131 3.98 6.44 -9.93
N ASN A 132 3.91 6.98 -8.70
CA ASN A 132 3.70 8.41 -8.42
C ASN A 132 2.33 8.96 -8.87
N TYR A 133 1.33 8.76 -8.01
CA TYR A 133 -0.09 9.07 -8.25
C TYR A 133 -0.62 10.23 -7.40
N GLU A 134 0.22 10.85 -6.57
CA GLU A 134 -0.22 11.82 -5.57
C GLU A 134 -0.55 13.18 -6.18
N GLU A 135 0.09 13.54 -7.30
CA GLU A 135 0.01 14.88 -7.89
C GLU A 135 -0.60 14.92 -9.29
N GLU A 136 -0.48 13.84 -10.06
CA GLU A 136 -0.83 13.83 -11.47
C GLU A 136 -1.26 12.43 -11.91
N ILE A 137 -2.45 12.33 -12.50
CA ILE A 137 -3.01 11.07 -12.99
C ILE A 137 -3.72 11.32 -14.31
N ILE A 138 -3.51 10.44 -15.28
CA ILE A 138 -4.25 10.43 -16.54
C ILE A 138 -5.32 9.36 -16.46
N TYR A 139 -6.57 9.77 -16.60
CA TYR A 139 -7.71 8.87 -16.69
C TYR A 139 -8.15 8.66 -18.13
N LEU A 140 -8.42 7.41 -18.43
CA LEU A 140 -9.02 6.95 -19.66
C LEU A 140 -10.39 6.40 -19.30
N LYS A 141 -11.43 7.13 -19.67
CA LYS A 141 -12.80 6.65 -19.52
C LYS A 141 -13.11 5.77 -20.71
N THR A 142 -13.40 4.50 -20.44
CA THR A 142 -13.74 3.53 -21.48
C THR A 142 -15.12 2.94 -21.27
N ASN A 143 -15.62 2.21 -22.26
CA ASN A 143 -16.85 1.43 -22.15
C ASN A 143 -16.82 0.41 -20.99
N ALA A 144 -15.63 -0.05 -20.60
CA ALA A 144 -15.43 -1.01 -19.52
C ALA A 144 -15.13 -0.37 -18.14
N GLY A 145 -15.11 0.96 -18.05
CA GLY A 145 -14.86 1.72 -16.83
C GLY A 145 -13.67 2.68 -16.93
N LEU A 146 -13.28 3.28 -15.80
CA LEU A 146 -12.17 4.23 -15.75
C LEU A 146 -10.85 3.51 -15.48
N TYR A 147 -9.80 3.90 -16.20
CA TYR A 147 -8.43 3.44 -16.01
C TYR A 147 -7.54 4.63 -15.69
N GLY A 148 -6.78 4.57 -14.60
CA GLY A 148 -5.81 5.60 -14.22
C GLY A 148 -4.39 5.14 -14.49
N ILE A 149 -3.60 5.97 -15.17
CA ILE A 149 -2.19 5.74 -15.49
C ILE A 149 -1.35 6.97 -15.13
N THR A 150 -0.06 6.76 -14.91
CA THR A 150 0.90 7.81 -14.53
C THR A 150 2.14 7.71 -15.43
N PRO A 151 2.05 8.08 -16.72
CA PRO A 151 3.18 8.02 -17.64
C PRO A 151 4.30 8.97 -17.21
N GLU A 152 5.55 8.60 -17.48
CA GLU A 152 6.71 9.49 -17.28
C GLU A 152 6.70 10.66 -18.26
N ASP A 153 6.30 10.39 -19.50
CA ASP A 153 6.30 11.35 -20.60
C ASP A 153 4.86 11.67 -21.03
N PHE A 154 4.53 12.96 -21.04
CA PHE A 154 3.22 13.45 -21.48
C PHE A 154 2.98 13.25 -22.99
N ASP A 155 4.03 12.98 -23.78
CA ASP A 155 3.92 12.57 -25.18
C ASP A 155 3.00 11.35 -25.38
N LEU A 156 2.95 10.42 -24.42
CA LEU A 156 1.99 9.32 -24.45
C LEU A 156 0.54 9.83 -24.48
N VAL A 157 0.24 10.85 -23.67
CA VAL A 157 -1.12 11.42 -23.54
C VAL A 157 -1.49 12.17 -24.81
N ASN A 158 -0.55 12.94 -25.36
CA ASN A 158 -0.74 13.65 -26.62
C ASN A 158 -1.02 12.68 -27.79
N LYS A 159 -0.26 11.60 -27.90
CA LYS A 159 -0.48 10.58 -28.94
C LYS A 159 -1.74 9.77 -28.73
N LEU A 160 -2.16 9.55 -27.48
CA LEU A 160 -3.47 8.96 -27.19
C LEU A 160 -4.59 9.87 -27.68
N ALA A 161 -4.52 11.16 -27.40
CA ALA A 161 -5.49 12.15 -27.86
C ALA A 161 -5.57 12.19 -29.39
N GLU A 162 -4.44 12.19 -30.08
CA GLU A 162 -4.36 12.12 -31.55
C GLU A 162 -4.99 10.83 -32.09
N LYS A 163 -4.57 9.66 -31.58
CA LYS A 163 -5.04 8.35 -32.06
C LYS A 163 -6.50 8.06 -31.79
N THR A 164 -7.06 8.65 -30.73
CA THR A 164 -8.48 8.50 -30.36
C THR A 164 -9.35 9.65 -30.88
N SER A 165 -8.75 10.68 -31.48
CA SER A 165 -9.43 11.93 -31.86
C SER A 165 -10.22 12.55 -30.68
N ARG A 166 -9.66 12.45 -29.47
CA ARG A 166 -10.25 13.01 -28.23
C ARG A 166 -9.46 14.22 -27.76
N THR A 167 -10.15 15.13 -27.09
CA THR A 167 -9.50 16.24 -26.39
C THR A 167 -9.08 15.81 -24.99
N ILE A 168 -7.98 16.39 -24.50
CA ILE A 168 -7.52 16.19 -23.12
C ILE A 168 -8.28 17.17 -22.24
N GLN A 169 -9.19 16.66 -21.43
CA GLN A 169 -9.87 17.48 -20.41
C GLN A 169 -8.95 17.64 -19.21
N ILE A 170 -8.89 18.83 -18.63
CA ILE A 170 -8.07 19.08 -17.44
C ILE A 170 -9.02 19.27 -16.26
N ILE A 171 -8.86 18.45 -15.23
CA ILE A 171 -9.54 18.60 -13.95
C ILE A 171 -8.49 18.86 -12.89
N ASN A 172 -8.66 19.95 -12.15
CA ASN A 172 -7.82 20.26 -11.01
C ASN A 172 -8.55 19.85 -9.72
N MET A 173 -8.01 18.88 -9.00
CA MET A 173 -8.58 18.37 -7.75
C MET A 173 -8.60 19.41 -6.64
N ASP A 174 -7.80 20.47 -6.76
CA ASP A 174 -7.76 21.53 -5.75
C ASP A 174 -8.94 22.51 -5.92
N ASP A 175 -9.64 22.47 -7.06
CA ASP A 175 -10.83 23.29 -7.34
C ASP A 175 -12.14 22.57 -6.95
N ILE A 176 -12.09 21.27 -6.63
CA ILE A 176 -13.27 20.50 -6.20
C ILE A 176 -13.59 20.82 -4.73
N PRO A 177 -14.85 21.17 -4.39
CA PRO A 177 -15.25 21.45 -3.01
C PRO A 177 -14.93 20.30 -2.05
N ILE A 178 -14.58 20.65 -0.80
CA ILE A 178 -14.20 19.67 0.24
C ILE A 178 -15.36 18.72 0.55
N GLU A 179 -16.60 19.17 0.41
CA GLU A 179 -17.81 18.38 0.59
C GLU A 179 -17.85 17.18 -0.36
N GLU A 180 -17.31 17.34 -1.58
CA GLU A 180 -17.26 16.30 -2.60
C GLU A 180 -15.95 15.49 -2.56
N LYS A 181 -14.82 16.18 -2.33
CA LYS A 181 -13.48 15.58 -2.21
C LYS A 181 -13.31 14.78 -0.92
N GLY A 182 -14.13 15.05 0.10
CA GLY A 182 -14.04 14.47 1.42
C GLY A 182 -12.74 14.84 2.14
N LYS A 183 -12.67 14.53 3.44
CA LYS A 183 -11.44 14.72 4.22
C LYS A 183 -10.37 13.72 3.79
N SER A 184 -9.16 14.23 3.56
CA SER A 184 -8.00 13.41 3.23
C SER A 184 -7.35 12.87 4.50
N ILE A 185 -7.04 11.57 4.50
CA ILE A 185 -6.25 10.93 5.56
C ILE A 185 -4.87 11.58 5.72
N ASN A 186 -4.33 12.10 4.62
CA ASN A 186 -3.05 12.80 4.57
C ASN A 186 -3.12 14.22 5.14
N GLU A 187 -4.29 14.74 5.45
CA GLU A 187 -4.48 16.06 6.08
C GLU A 187 -4.95 15.92 7.53
N ASP A 188 -5.41 14.73 7.92
CA ASP A 188 -5.89 14.44 9.25
C ASP A 188 -4.75 14.34 10.28
N SER A 189 -4.61 15.38 11.09
CA SER A 189 -3.55 15.45 12.11
C SER A 189 -3.74 14.40 13.19
N PHE A 190 -4.97 14.07 13.58
CA PHE A 190 -5.22 13.09 14.62
C PHE A 190 -4.89 11.67 14.16
N TYR A 191 -5.29 11.31 12.93
CA TYR A 191 -4.88 10.06 12.30
C TYR A 191 -3.35 9.93 12.26
N LYS A 192 -2.65 10.97 11.80
CA LYS A 192 -1.17 10.99 11.73
C LYS A 192 -0.51 10.80 13.09
N ILE A 193 -1.04 11.45 14.13
CA ILE A 193 -0.54 11.27 15.50
C ILE A 193 -0.68 9.81 15.91
N LEU A 194 -1.87 9.21 15.75
CA LEU A 194 -2.09 7.80 16.10
C LEU A 194 -1.19 6.83 15.30
N TYR A 195 -0.99 7.10 14.00
CA TYR A 195 -0.06 6.34 13.16
C TYR A 195 1.37 6.44 13.68
N ASN A 196 1.84 7.66 13.97
CA ASN A 196 3.20 7.90 14.46
C ASN A 196 3.42 7.29 15.85
N VAL A 197 2.41 7.32 16.73
CA VAL A 197 2.48 6.66 18.05
C VAL A 197 2.58 5.15 17.90
N ASN A 198 1.81 4.54 17.00
CA ASN A 198 1.95 3.11 16.67
C ASN A 198 3.37 2.76 16.23
N LEU A 199 3.91 3.54 15.29
CA LEU A 199 5.26 3.33 14.77
C LEU A 199 6.31 3.51 15.88
N ALA A 200 6.19 4.56 16.70
CA ALA A 200 7.10 4.82 17.81
C ALA A 200 7.07 3.69 18.86
N PHE A 201 5.89 3.16 19.21
CA PHE A 201 5.75 2.03 20.12
C PHE A 201 6.40 0.76 19.56
N LEU A 202 6.17 0.47 18.27
CA LEU A 202 6.76 -0.68 17.61
C LEU A 202 8.28 -0.59 17.55
N ILE A 203 8.83 0.57 17.20
CA ILE A 203 10.28 0.82 17.19
C ILE A 203 10.84 0.68 18.60
N THR A 204 10.19 1.28 19.60
CA THR A 204 10.61 1.19 21.01
C THR A 204 10.65 -0.26 21.46
N PHE A 205 9.63 -1.05 21.11
CA PHE A 205 9.57 -2.46 21.46
C PHE A 205 10.67 -3.27 20.76
N ALA A 206 10.88 -3.05 19.46
CA ALA A 206 11.97 -3.69 18.72
C ALA A 206 13.35 -3.34 19.29
N SER A 207 13.59 -2.06 19.59
CA SER A 207 14.83 -1.59 20.19
C SER A 207 15.05 -2.14 21.60
N TYR A 208 14.00 -2.21 22.42
CA TYR A 208 14.04 -2.81 23.75
C TYR A 208 14.50 -4.27 23.66
N LEU A 209 13.87 -5.09 22.82
CA LEU A 209 14.27 -6.48 22.66
C LEU A 209 15.68 -6.63 22.09
N ALA A 210 16.07 -5.80 21.11
CA ALA A 210 17.40 -5.85 20.53
C ALA A 210 18.52 -5.62 21.57
N VAL A 211 18.26 -4.82 22.60
CA VAL A 211 19.23 -4.52 23.67
C VAL A 211 19.17 -5.54 24.79
N PHE A 212 17.97 -5.84 25.33
CA PHE A 212 17.85 -6.58 26.58
C PHE A 212 17.71 -8.10 26.39
N PHE A 213 17.14 -8.56 25.28
CA PHE A 213 16.99 -10.00 25.03
C PHE A 213 18.34 -10.74 24.97
N PRO A 214 19.39 -10.25 24.27
CA PRO A 214 20.70 -10.91 24.25
C PRO A 214 21.44 -10.88 25.59
N LEU A 215 21.08 -9.95 26.48
CA LEU A 215 21.69 -9.78 27.80
C LEU A 215 21.04 -10.65 28.88
N THR A 216 19.96 -11.36 28.55
CA THR A 216 19.16 -12.15 29.49
C THR A 216 19.20 -13.62 29.08
N PRO A 217 20.12 -14.44 29.63
CA PRO A 217 20.40 -15.79 29.13
C PRO A 217 19.21 -16.76 29.17
N ASP A 218 18.32 -16.61 30.15
CA ASP A 218 17.18 -17.51 30.39
C ASP A 218 15.86 -16.95 29.86
N ALA A 219 15.91 -15.87 29.05
CA ALA A 219 14.72 -15.24 28.51
C ALA A 219 13.94 -16.19 27.59
N PRO A 220 12.62 -16.36 27.77
CA PRO A 220 11.84 -17.23 26.92
C PRO A 220 11.73 -16.65 25.51
N ASN A 221 12.05 -17.47 24.50
CA ASN A 221 12.02 -17.04 23.09
C ASN A 221 10.64 -16.56 22.62
N ILE A 222 9.56 -16.93 23.33
CA ILE A 222 8.20 -16.47 23.06
C ILE A 222 8.07 -14.94 23.05
N ILE A 223 8.97 -14.23 23.73
CA ILE A 223 9.03 -12.76 23.71
C ILE A 223 9.30 -12.22 22.30
N ILE A 224 10.13 -12.91 21.51
CA ILE A 224 10.35 -12.56 20.10
C ILE A 224 9.07 -12.76 19.29
N LEU A 225 8.25 -13.76 19.64
CA LEU A 225 6.95 -13.97 18.98
C LEU A 225 6.01 -12.79 19.21
N LEU A 226 6.02 -12.19 20.41
CA LEU A 226 5.22 -11.01 20.71
C LEU A 226 5.57 -9.85 19.77
N LEU A 227 6.86 -9.64 19.47
CA LEU A 227 7.28 -8.65 18.49
C LEU A 227 6.87 -9.01 17.05
N VAL A 228 7.00 -10.28 16.65
CA VAL A 228 6.50 -10.75 15.34
C VAL A 228 5.01 -10.45 15.19
N LEU A 229 4.21 -10.77 16.21
CA LEU A 229 2.77 -10.50 16.22
C LEU A 229 2.47 -9.01 16.23
N ALA A 230 3.23 -8.19 16.95
CA ALA A 230 3.10 -6.73 16.93
C ALA A 230 3.35 -6.16 15.52
N ILE A 231 4.40 -6.62 14.82
CA ILE A 231 4.70 -6.19 13.45
C ILE A 231 3.58 -6.59 12.50
N ALA A 232 3.12 -7.85 12.56
CA ALA A 232 2.02 -8.33 11.72
C ALA A 232 0.73 -7.53 11.95
N LEU A 233 0.40 -7.28 13.22
CA LEU A 233 -0.77 -6.50 13.63
C LEU A 233 -0.67 -5.04 13.18
N PHE A 234 0.51 -4.42 13.27
CA PHE A 234 0.75 -3.05 12.82
C PHE A 234 0.41 -2.88 11.32
N PHE A 235 0.97 -3.74 10.46
CA PHE A 235 0.70 -3.68 9.02
C PHE A 235 -0.77 -3.99 8.69
N PHE A 236 -1.36 -4.98 9.37
CA PHE A 236 -2.77 -5.31 9.20
C PHE A 236 -3.68 -4.14 9.59
N ASN A 237 -3.44 -3.53 10.75
CA ASN A 237 -4.28 -2.46 11.26
C ASN A 237 -4.15 -1.18 10.44
N ILE A 238 -2.94 -0.76 10.04
CA ILE A 238 -2.77 0.45 9.23
C ILE A 238 -3.45 0.30 7.87
N GLY A 239 -3.27 -0.84 7.20
CA GLY A 239 -3.90 -1.08 5.90
C GLY A 239 -5.43 -1.03 5.97
N ASN A 240 -6.02 -1.59 7.04
CA ASN A 240 -7.47 -1.59 7.22
C ASN A 240 -8.01 -0.27 7.80
N ALA A 241 -7.25 0.42 8.65
CA ALA A 241 -7.62 1.74 9.19
C ALA A 241 -7.73 2.77 8.06
N GLY A 242 -6.82 2.75 7.08
CA GLY A 242 -6.90 3.62 5.91
C GLY A 242 -8.16 3.40 5.06
N ARG A 243 -8.59 2.14 4.89
CA ARG A 243 -9.85 1.81 4.21
C ARG A 243 -11.06 2.26 5.04
N LEU A 244 -11.04 1.96 6.34
CA LEU A 244 -12.15 2.26 7.24
C LEU A 244 -12.36 3.77 7.41
N TYR A 245 -11.29 4.58 7.35
CA TYR A 245 -11.35 6.04 7.46
C TYR A 245 -12.36 6.68 6.51
N GLN A 246 -12.54 6.07 5.34
CA GLN A 246 -13.40 6.56 4.25
C GLN A 246 -14.88 6.35 4.52
N PHE A 247 -15.21 5.38 5.37
CA PHE A 247 -16.57 5.07 5.80
C PHE A 247 -16.86 5.58 7.21
N SER A 248 -15.86 5.55 8.09
CA SER A 248 -15.92 6.00 9.47
C SER A 248 -14.53 6.40 9.98
N GLN A 249 -14.31 7.72 10.13
CA GLN A 249 -13.09 8.26 10.74
C GLN A 249 -12.88 7.71 12.15
N GLN A 250 -13.94 7.62 12.95
CA GLN A 250 -13.88 7.08 14.31
C GLN A 250 -13.50 5.60 14.33
N GLY A 251 -14.03 4.81 13.39
CA GLY A 251 -13.64 3.40 13.25
C GLY A 251 -12.15 3.25 12.92
N SER A 252 -11.63 4.11 12.05
CA SER A 252 -10.20 4.16 11.73
C SER A 252 -9.33 4.50 12.94
N TYR A 253 -9.72 5.51 13.73
CA TYR A 253 -9.01 5.86 14.97
C TYR A 253 -9.02 4.71 15.97
N PHE A 254 -10.19 4.07 16.15
CA PHE A 254 -10.34 2.94 17.05
C PHE A 254 -9.41 1.76 16.67
N MET A 255 -9.31 1.45 15.37
CA MET A 255 -8.36 0.44 14.87
C MET A 255 -6.90 0.78 15.22
N LEU A 256 -6.49 2.04 15.04
CA LEU A 256 -5.14 2.47 15.40
C LEU A 256 -4.91 2.44 16.91
N ILE A 257 -5.92 2.77 17.72
CA ILE A 257 -5.84 2.71 19.20
C ILE A 257 -5.71 1.27 19.67
N ILE A 258 -6.49 0.33 19.13
CA ILE A 258 -6.36 -1.11 19.44
C ILE A 258 -4.92 -1.56 19.19
N SER A 259 -4.35 -1.17 18.04
CA SER A 259 -2.98 -1.50 17.69
C SER A 259 -1.98 -1.01 18.75
N ILE A 260 -2.10 0.25 19.21
CA ILE A 260 -1.26 0.83 20.27
C ILE A 260 -1.40 0.02 21.57
N VAL A 261 -2.64 -0.26 21.98
CA VAL A 261 -2.91 -0.98 23.24
C VAL A 261 -2.29 -2.38 23.20
N VAL A 262 -2.48 -3.13 22.12
CA VAL A 262 -1.93 -4.49 21.99
C VAL A 262 -0.40 -4.47 21.97
N THR A 263 0.22 -3.58 21.18
CA THR A 263 1.69 -3.42 21.19
C THR A 263 2.21 -3.02 22.57
N GLY A 264 1.51 -2.13 23.27
CA GLY A 264 1.84 -1.74 24.64
C GLY A 264 1.78 -2.91 25.64
N ILE A 265 0.73 -3.74 25.56
CA ILE A 265 0.62 -4.96 26.38
C ILE A 265 1.78 -5.90 26.10
N PHE A 266 2.12 -6.15 24.83
CA PHE A 266 3.24 -7.01 24.46
C PHE A 266 4.58 -6.48 24.97
N LEU A 267 4.80 -5.16 24.90
CA LEU A 267 5.98 -4.53 25.47
C LEU A 267 6.04 -4.71 27.00
N ILE A 268 4.93 -4.52 27.72
CA ILE A 268 4.86 -4.71 29.17
C ILE A 268 5.13 -6.17 29.56
N LEU A 269 4.52 -7.12 28.86
CA LEU A 269 4.76 -8.56 29.09
C LEU A 269 6.24 -8.90 28.86
N SER A 270 6.84 -8.39 27.79
CA SER A 270 8.26 -8.59 27.49
C SER A 270 9.17 -7.93 28.51
N PHE A 271 8.76 -6.79 29.07
CA PHE A 271 9.48 -6.13 30.15
C PHE A 271 9.48 -6.98 31.41
N ALA A 272 8.30 -7.49 31.81
CA ALA A 272 8.17 -8.35 32.98
C ALA A 272 9.04 -9.61 32.88
N GLU A 273 9.05 -10.28 31.73
CA GLU A 273 9.84 -11.51 31.51
C GLU A 273 11.36 -11.28 31.40
N LEU A 274 11.82 -10.05 31.11
CA LEU A 274 13.25 -9.73 30.98
C LEU A 274 13.84 -9.05 32.22
N THR A 275 13.01 -8.66 33.19
CA THR A 275 13.46 -7.95 34.40
C THR A 275 13.23 -8.73 35.70
N LEU A 276 12.44 -9.80 35.64
CA LEU A 276 12.26 -10.79 36.72
C LEU A 276 13.24 -11.96 36.53
#